data_AF-A0A9W8D900-F1
#
_entry.id   AF-A0A9W8D900-F1
#
_cell.length_a   1.000
_cell.length_b   1.000
_cell.length_c   1.000
_cell.angle_alpha   90.00
_cell.angle_beta   90.00
_cell.angle_gamma   90.00
#
_symmetry.space_group_name_H-M   'P 1'
#
loop_
_entity.id
_entity.type
_entity.pdbx_description
1 polymer ?
#
loop_
_entity_poly.entity_id
_entity_poly.type
_entity_poly.pdbx_seq_one_letter_code
_entity_poly.pdbx_strand_id
1 'polypeptide(L)'
;MKLDPTSLRYMSADEFRVLTAIEVGSRNHDIVPETLIAELSRLRGGGINKYISDLIKRKLIASESSSKYVGYKLVYSGYDHLALKTLSRRGSVVSVGNQIGVGKESDIFVIAGEDEQQAVLKLHRLGRQSFRNVKQKRDYFRPNQSPSWMYMSRLSAMKEFAFMKVLHEHGFPVPTPIDQNRHCVVMELIDAFPLRQIDHIAEPGRLYSELMDLIVRLAKHGLIHGDFNEFNILVRENGSPVLIDFPQMVSTSHLNAEFYFNRDVDCIRTFFKRRFAYESVLYPKFALNGDKEFDLDVKAAASGFSRKDQANLDKFMREQELQSDDEDPSDEEIVYSDSENDSDQNDDQDEANESDSDGDYIIEQDRLGNSIRRKREV
;
A
#
# COMPACT_ATOMS: atom_id res chain seq x y z
N MET A 1 3.43 4.89 -11.53
CA MET A 1 2.78 4.31 -12.74
C MET A 1 1.34 4.07 -12.37
N LYS A 2 0.37 4.65 -13.08
CA LYS A 2 -1.07 4.48 -12.79
C LYS A 2 -1.56 3.16 -13.39
N LEU A 3 -2.47 2.47 -12.71
CA LEU A 3 -3.14 1.27 -13.24
C LEU A 3 -4.04 1.69 -14.41
N ASP A 4 -3.93 0.99 -15.55
CA ASP A 4 -4.88 1.09 -16.65
C ASP A 4 -5.59 -0.26 -16.84
N PRO A 5 -6.81 -0.42 -16.29
CA PRO A 5 -7.56 -1.66 -16.41
C PRO A 5 -8.26 -1.82 -17.77
N THR A 6 -8.31 -0.78 -18.61
CA THR A 6 -9.06 -0.82 -19.88
C THR A 6 -8.42 -1.79 -20.88
N SER A 7 -7.09 -1.87 -20.86
CA SER A 7 -6.30 -2.72 -21.75
C SER A 7 -6.61 -4.21 -21.55
N LEU A 8 -7.03 -4.61 -20.33
CA LEU A 8 -7.34 -5.97 -19.93
C LEU A 8 -8.48 -6.60 -20.75
N ARG A 9 -9.44 -5.78 -21.23
CA ARG A 9 -10.58 -6.24 -22.05
C ARG A 9 -10.16 -6.71 -23.44
N TYR A 10 -9.06 -6.18 -23.96
CA TYR A 10 -8.60 -6.42 -25.33
C TYR A 10 -7.43 -7.42 -25.41
N MET A 11 -7.08 -8.05 -24.29
CA MET A 11 -6.02 -9.05 -24.23
C MET A 11 -6.56 -10.45 -24.48
N SER A 12 -5.92 -11.15 -25.40
CA SER A 12 -6.18 -12.55 -25.73
C SER A 12 -5.69 -13.51 -24.64
N ALA A 13 -6.25 -14.72 -24.64
CA ALA A 13 -5.79 -15.78 -23.74
C ALA A 13 -4.30 -16.14 -23.95
N ASP A 14 -3.81 -16.06 -25.19
CA ASP A 14 -2.42 -16.35 -25.52
C ASP A 14 -1.46 -15.26 -25.03
N GLU A 15 -1.83 -13.97 -25.09
CA GLU A 15 -1.07 -12.88 -24.46
C GLU A 15 -0.92 -13.12 -22.95
N PHE A 16 -2.00 -13.54 -22.27
CA PHE A 16 -1.92 -13.90 -20.84
C PHE A 16 -1.04 -15.14 -20.58
N ARG A 17 -1.02 -16.11 -21.49
CA ARG A 17 -0.12 -17.28 -21.39
C ARG A 17 1.35 -16.86 -21.52
N VAL A 18 1.68 -15.97 -22.46
CA VAL A 18 3.03 -15.41 -22.60
C VAL A 18 3.41 -14.60 -21.35
N LEU A 19 2.51 -13.76 -20.85
CA LEU A 19 2.76 -12.95 -19.65
C LEU A 19 2.97 -13.81 -18.41
N THR A 20 2.19 -14.90 -18.26
CA THR A 20 2.36 -15.89 -17.19
C THR A 20 3.69 -16.64 -17.34
N ALA A 21 4.09 -16.98 -18.57
CA ALA A 21 5.38 -17.63 -18.82
C ALA A 21 6.56 -16.73 -18.38
N ILE A 22 6.47 -15.42 -18.62
CA ILE A 22 7.46 -14.45 -18.16
C ILE A 22 7.49 -14.38 -16.62
N GLU A 23 6.34 -14.34 -15.95
CA GLU A 23 6.28 -14.38 -14.47
C GLU A 23 6.89 -15.66 -13.88
N VAL A 24 6.63 -16.82 -14.49
CA VAL A 24 7.20 -18.10 -14.05
C VAL A 24 8.71 -18.11 -14.28
N GLY A 25 9.17 -17.65 -15.44
CA GLY A 25 10.59 -17.52 -15.78
C GLY A 25 11.34 -16.56 -14.86
N SER A 26 10.68 -15.49 -14.42
CA SER A 26 11.28 -14.46 -13.56
C SER A 26 11.59 -14.93 -12.14
N ARG A 27 11.16 -16.14 -11.76
CA ARG A 27 11.51 -16.74 -10.46
C ARG A 27 12.99 -17.11 -10.38
N ASN A 28 13.57 -17.52 -11.51
CA ASN A 28 14.96 -18.01 -11.58
C ASN A 28 15.86 -17.12 -12.44
N HIS A 29 15.29 -16.24 -13.27
CA HIS A 29 16.02 -15.38 -14.18
C HIS A 29 15.57 -13.92 -14.02
N ASP A 30 16.49 -12.98 -13.82
CA ASP A 30 16.13 -11.55 -13.77
C ASP A 30 15.65 -11.04 -15.15
N ILE A 31 16.27 -11.54 -16.22
CA ILE A 31 15.88 -11.31 -17.61
C ILE A 31 15.48 -12.66 -18.21
N VAL A 32 14.23 -12.80 -18.67
CA VAL A 32 13.72 -14.08 -19.18
C VAL A 32 13.99 -14.19 -20.70
N PRO A 33 14.76 -15.18 -21.17
CA PRO A 33 15.02 -15.38 -22.60
C PRO A 33 13.77 -15.74 -23.39
N GLU A 34 13.70 -15.34 -24.67
CA GLU A 34 12.59 -15.70 -25.58
C GLU A 34 12.37 -17.21 -25.69
N THR A 35 13.46 -17.98 -25.75
CA THR A 35 13.42 -19.46 -25.84
C THR A 35 12.72 -20.08 -24.62
N LEU A 36 12.98 -19.54 -23.43
CA LEU A 36 12.34 -19.98 -22.19
C LEU A 36 10.86 -19.59 -22.15
N ILE A 37 10.51 -18.40 -22.64
CA ILE A 37 9.10 -17.96 -22.75
C ILE A 37 8.33 -18.87 -23.70
N ALA A 38 8.95 -19.26 -24.83
CA ALA A 38 8.36 -20.19 -25.78
C ALA A 38 8.07 -21.56 -25.14
N GLU A 39 9.03 -22.10 -24.39
CA GLU A 39 8.89 -23.37 -23.69
C GLU A 39 7.79 -23.32 -22.61
N LEU A 40 7.82 -22.29 -21.76
CA LEU A 40 6.88 -22.14 -20.64
C LEU A 40 5.45 -21.82 -21.10
N SER A 41 5.29 -21.05 -22.18
CA SER A 41 3.97 -20.68 -22.70
C SER A 41 3.24 -21.87 -23.36
N ARG A 42 3.98 -22.88 -23.84
CA ARG A 42 3.47 -24.06 -24.56
C ARG A 42 2.57 -23.69 -25.74
N LEU A 43 2.87 -22.58 -26.42
CA LEU A 43 2.13 -22.15 -27.60
C LEU A 43 2.63 -22.92 -28.82
N ARG A 44 1.70 -23.42 -29.65
CA ARG A 44 2.02 -24.11 -30.90
C ARG A 44 2.13 -23.06 -32.02
N GLY A 45 3.34 -22.69 -32.42
CA GLY A 45 3.60 -21.81 -33.58
C GLY A 45 4.42 -20.55 -33.29
N GLY A 46 4.85 -19.85 -34.34
CA GLY A 46 5.75 -18.68 -34.28
C GLY A 46 5.11 -17.35 -33.85
N GLY A 47 3.90 -17.37 -33.29
CA GLY A 47 3.16 -16.16 -32.89
C GLY A 47 3.70 -15.45 -31.65
N ILE A 48 4.67 -16.04 -30.94
CA ILE A 48 5.22 -15.52 -29.68
C ILE A 48 5.78 -14.11 -29.87
N ASN A 49 6.51 -13.85 -30.97
CA ASN A 49 7.08 -12.53 -31.24
C ASN A 49 6.03 -11.44 -31.45
N LYS A 50 4.87 -11.80 -32.02
CA LYS A 50 3.74 -10.88 -32.12
C LYS A 50 3.19 -10.55 -30.73
N TYR A 51 2.92 -11.56 -29.91
CA TYR A 51 2.40 -11.36 -28.54
C TYR A 51 3.36 -10.57 -27.66
N ILE A 52 4.66 -10.86 -27.72
CA ILE A 52 5.69 -10.09 -27.01
C ILE A 52 5.68 -8.63 -27.48
N SER A 53 5.64 -8.39 -28.78
CA SER A 53 5.57 -7.04 -29.34
C SER A 53 4.34 -6.28 -28.85
N ASP A 54 3.18 -6.94 -28.79
CA ASP A 54 1.94 -6.32 -28.33
C ASP A 54 1.96 -6.06 -26.81
N LEU A 55 2.54 -6.96 -26.01
CA LEU A 55 2.77 -6.75 -24.57
C LEU A 55 3.72 -5.58 -24.29
N ILE A 56 4.75 -5.37 -25.12
CA ILE A 56 5.66 -4.22 -25.02
C ILE A 56 4.93 -2.92 -25.35
N LYS A 57 4.13 -2.89 -26.44
CA LYS A 57 3.33 -1.71 -26.81
C LYS A 57 2.37 -1.29 -25.70
N ARG A 58 1.77 -2.26 -25.00
CA ARG A 58 0.91 -2.06 -23.83
C ARG A 58 1.69 -1.75 -22.55
N LYS A 59 3.02 -1.70 -22.61
CA LYS A 59 3.92 -1.46 -21.47
C LYS A 59 3.70 -2.46 -20.34
N LEU A 60 3.40 -3.73 -20.64
CA LEU A 60 3.21 -4.81 -19.66
C LEU A 60 4.50 -5.59 -19.39
N ILE A 61 5.44 -5.52 -20.32
CA ILE A 61 6.79 -6.08 -20.20
C ILE A 61 7.81 -5.08 -20.74
N ALA A 62 9.06 -5.20 -20.30
CA ALA A 62 10.20 -4.44 -20.80
C ALA A 62 11.16 -5.38 -21.52
N SER A 63 11.68 -4.95 -22.69
CA SER A 63 12.78 -5.63 -23.36
C SER A 63 14.10 -5.14 -22.78
N GLU A 64 14.94 -6.06 -22.32
CA GLU A 64 16.29 -5.75 -21.85
C GLU A 64 17.33 -6.57 -22.62
N SER A 65 18.38 -5.90 -23.07
CA SER A 65 19.51 -6.53 -23.73
C SER A 65 20.63 -6.72 -22.71
N SER A 66 20.95 -7.96 -22.39
CA SER A 66 22.18 -8.30 -21.68
C SER A 66 23.33 -8.46 -22.67
N SER A 67 24.57 -8.51 -22.18
CA SER A 67 25.76 -8.73 -23.02
C SER A 67 25.75 -10.07 -23.76
N LYS A 68 24.90 -11.03 -23.35
CA LYS A 68 24.83 -12.40 -23.90
C LYS A 68 23.55 -12.72 -24.67
N TYR A 69 22.43 -12.08 -24.35
CA TYR A 69 21.14 -12.34 -24.99
C TYR A 69 20.16 -11.19 -24.75
N VAL A 70 19.15 -11.10 -25.62
CA VAL A 70 17.97 -10.25 -25.44
C VAL A 70 16.93 -11.07 -24.68
N GLY A 71 16.29 -10.46 -23.69
CA GLY A 71 15.16 -11.07 -23.02
C GLY A 71 14.19 -10.03 -22.49
N TYR A 72 13.24 -10.50 -21.68
CA TYR A 72 12.09 -9.72 -21.27
C TYR A 72 11.90 -9.79 -19.77
N LYS A 73 11.48 -8.66 -19.21
CA LYS A 73 11.22 -8.51 -17.78
C LYS A 73 9.77 -8.09 -17.56
N LEU A 74 9.15 -8.69 -16.55
CA LEU A 74 7.82 -8.30 -16.12
C LEU A 74 7.89 -6.92 -15.45
N VAL A 75 6.98 -6.01 -15.83
CA VAL A 75 6.79 -4.73 -15.14
C VAL A 75 5.51 -4.73 -14.32
N TYR A 76 5.36 -3.75 -13.42
CA TYR A 76 4.25 -3.72 -12.46
C TYR A 76 2.87 -3.74 -13.11
N SER A 77 2.68 -2.99 -14.19
CA SER A 77 1.44 -3.03 -14.99
C SER A 77 1.11 -4.45 -15.48
N GLY A 78 2.10 -5.20 -15.98
CA GLY A 78 1.91 -6.61 -16.35
C GLY A 78 1.57 -7.50 -15.16
N TYR A 79 2.19 -7.26 -14.01
CA TYR A 79 1.89 -7.97 -12.77
C TYR A 79 0.46 -7.70 -12.29
N ASP A 80 -0.02 -6.46 -12.39
CA ASP A 80 -1.40 -6.06 -12.10
C ASP A 80 -2.38 -6.77 -13.02
N HIS A 81 -2.10 -6.83 -14.32
CA HIS A 81 -2.97 -7.49 -15.30
C HIS A 81 -3.11 -8.99 -15.01
N LEU A 82 -2.00 -9.66 -14.65
CA LEU A 82 -2.06 -11.05 -14.22
C LEU A 82 -2.90 -11.23 -12.96
N ALA A 83 -2.78 -10.29 -12.02
CA ALA A 83 -3.53 -10.32 -10.78
C ALA A 83 -5.04 -10.16 -11.02
N LEU A 84 -5.42 -9.08 -11.70
CA LEU A 84 -6.78 -8.74 -12.10
C LEU A 84 -7.43 -9.82 -12.96
N LYS A 85 -6.70 -10.43 -13.90
CA LYS A 85 -7.24 -11.52 -14.73
C LYS A 85 -7.67 -12.71 -13.89
N THR A 86 -6.93 -13.01 -12.82
CA THR A 86 -7.26 -14.12 -11.93
C THR A 86 -8.47 -13.78 -11.06
N LEU A 87 -8.51 -12.57 -10.49
CA LEU A 87 -9.62 -12.08 -9.67
C LEU A 87 -10.92 -12.00 -10.48
N SER A 88 -10.84 -11.50 -11.72
CA SER A 88 -11.96 -11.48 -12.65
C SER A 88 -12.47 -12.86 -13.02
N ARG A 89 -11.59 -13.84 -13.21
CA ARG A 89 -12.00 -15.23 -13.45
C ARG A 89 -12.69 -15.88 -12.24
N ARG A 90 -12.41 -15.40 -11.02
CA ARG A 90 -13.03 -15.86 -9.78
C ARG A 90 -14.34 -15.13 -9.45
N GLY A 91 -14.72 -14.12 -10.22
CA GLY A 91 -15.91 -13.29 -9.97
C GLY A 91 -15.72 -12.20 -8.93
N SER A 92 -14.54 -12.12 -8.28
CA SER A 92 -14.28 -11.13 -7.23
C SER A 92 -14.05 -9.70 -7.75
N VAL A 93 -13.72 -9.55 -9.04
CA VAL A 93 -13.52 -8.24 -9.69
C VAL A 93 -14.13 -8.27 -11.08
N VAL A 94 -15.28 -7.62 -11.26
CA VAL A 94 -15.96 -7.46 -12.56
C VAL A 94 -15.65 -6.09 -13.16
N SER A 95 -15.70 -5.05 -12.35
CA SER A 95 -15.38 -3.67 -12.75
C SER A 95 -14.39 -3.02 -11.78
N VAL A 96 -13.60 -2.08 -12.32
CA VAL A 96 -12.69 -1.24 -11.54
C VAL A 96 -13.17 0.19 -11.70
N GLY A 97 -13.52 0.81 -10.59
CA GLY A 97 -13.97 2.19 -10.50
C GLY A 97 -12.85 3.14 -10.12
N ASN A 98 -13.20 4.17 -9.36
CA ASN A 98 -12.29 5.26 -9.02
C ASN A 98 -11.18 4.82 -8.07
N GLN A 99 -10.03 5.48 -8.20
CA GLN A 99 -8.95 5.38 -7.23
C GLN A 99 -9.30 6.27 -6.03
N ILE A 100 -9.47 5.67 -4.85
CA ILE A 100 -9.82 6.37 -3.62
C ILE A 100 -8.61 6.61 -2.71
N GLY A 101 -7.48 5.99 -3.00
CA GLY A 101 -6.26 6.18 -2.22
C GLY A 101 -4.99 5.92 -3.01
N VAL A 102 -4.01 6.79 -2.81
CA VAL A 102 -2.63 6.61 -3.28
C VAL A 102 -1.73 6.74 -2.06
N GLY A 103 -1.19 5.63 -1.59
CA GLY A 103 -0.20 5.60 -0.50
C GLY A 103 1.23 5.51 -1.01
N LYS A 104 2.18 5.65 -0.07
CA LYS A 104 3.61 5.36 -0.29
C LYS A 104 3.82 3.91 -0.76
N GLU A 105 3.02 2.99 -0.23
CA GLU A 105 3.22 1.55 -0.39
C GLU A 105 2.04 0.81 -1.03
N SER A 106 0.93 1.49 -1.31
CA SER A 106 -0.23 0.85 -1.93
C SER A 106 -1.07 1.81 -2.77
N ASP A 107 -1.82 1.25 -3.72
CA ASP A 107 -2.88 1.95 -4.45
C ASP A 107 -4.23 1.31 -4.08
N ILE A 108 -5.25 2.13 -3.82
CA ILE A 108 -6.57 1.69 -3.37
C ILE A 108 -7.62 2.08 -4.42
N PHE A 109 -8.36 1.10 -4.92
CA PHE A 109 -9.40 1.28 -5.93
C PHE A 109 -10.74 0.76 -5.40
N VAL A 110 -11.82 1.43 -5.76
CA VAL A 110 -13.17 0.87 -5.65
C VAL A 110 -13.39 -0.09 -6.80
N ILE A 111 -13.99 -1.24 -6.52
CA ILE A 111 -14.32 -2.28 -7.49
C ILE A 111 -15.75 -2.76 -7.25
N ALA A 112 -16.30 -3.50 -8.23
CA ALA A 112 -17.53 -4.28 -8.02
C ALA A 112 -17.30 -5.75 -8.38
N GLY A 113 -17.87 -6.66 -7.58
CA GLY A 113 -17.90 -8.10 -7.83
C GLY A 113 -19.06 -8.53 -8.73
N GLU A 114 -19.23 -9.85 -8.91
CA GLU A 114 -20.39 -10.44 -9.60
C GLU A 114 -21.72 -10.21 -8.88
N ASP A 115 -21.68 -9.95 -7.58
CA ASP A 115 -22.84 -9.65 -6.73
C ASP A 115 -23.26 -8.18 -6.78
N GLU A 116 -22.64 -7.37 -7.64
CA GLU A 116 -22.82 -5.93 -7.78
C GLU A 116 -22.51 -5.14 -6.49
N GLN A 117 -21.92 -5.78 -5.48
CA GLN A 117 -21.50 -5.10 -4.25
C GLN A 117 -20.17 -4.40 -4.48
N GLN A 118 -20.07 -3.19 -3.92
CA GLN A 118 -18.82 -2.43 -3.94
C GLN A 118 -17.83 -3.01 -2.93
N ALA A 119 -16.59 -3.14 -3.37
CA ALA A 119 -15.47 -3.60 -2.56
C ALA A 119 -14.23 -2.74 -2.84
N VAL A 120 -13.18 -2.98 -2.07
CA VAL A 120 -11.88 -2.32 -2.20
C VAL A 120 -10.87 -3.29 -2.77
N LEU A 121 -10.14 -2.85 -3.79
CA LEU A 121 -8.94 -3.48 -4.31
C LEU A 121 -7.71 -2.70 -3.84
N LYS A 122 -6.91 -3.31 -2.97
CA LYS A 122 -5.60 -2.80 -2.54
C LYS A 122 -4.49 -3.47 -3.33
N LEU A 123 -3.67 -2.67 -4.00
CA LEU A 123 -2.47 -3.11 -4.71
C LEU A 123 -1.23 -2.75 -3.91
N HIS A 124 -0.43 -3.73 -3.50
CA HIS A 124 0.82 -3.48 -2.78
C HIS A 124 1.93 -3.07 -3.76
N ARG A 125 2.65 -2.00 -3.41
CA ARG A 125 3.62 -1.28 -4.25
C ARG A 125 4.91 -0.99 -3.49
N LEU A 126 5.50 -2.03 -2.91
CA LEU A 126 6.75 -1.90 -2.15
C LEU A 126 7.87 -1.38 -3.09
N GLY A 127 8.67 -0.44 -2.59
CA GLY A 127 9.78 0.19 -3.32
C GLY A 127 9.43 1.39 -4.18
N ARG A 128 8.17 1.85 -4.18
CA ARG A 128 7.73 3.04 -4.93
C ARG A 128 8.55 4.29 -4.58
N GLN A 129 8.82 4.54 -3.29
CA GLN A 129 9.63 5.68 -2.86
C GLN A 129 11.12 5.47 -3.12
N SER A 130 11.64 4.25 -2.95
CA SER A 130 13.05 3.95 -3.22
C SER A 130 13.44 4.31 -4.66
N PHE A 131 12.54 4.22 -5.66
CA PHE A 131 12.86 4.66 -7.03
C PHE A 131 13.15 6.17 -7.18
N ARG A 132 12.61 7.05 -6.33
CA ARG A 132 12.95 8.48 -6.35
C ARG A 132 14.41 8.71 -5.93
N ASN A 133 14.89 7.97 -4.93
CA ASN A 133 16.24 8.13 -4.37
C ASN A 133 17.29 7.14 -4.90
N VAL A 134 16.88 6.05 -5.59
CA VAL A 134 17.77 5.01 -6.16
C VAL A 134 18.66 5.55 -7.30
N LYS A 135 18.35 6.72 -7.89
CA LYS A 135 19.30 7.39 -8.79
C LYS A 135 20.61 7.78 -8.12
N GLN A 136 20.66 7.92 -6.79
CA GLN A 136 21.88 8.33 -6.05
C GLN A 136 22.66 7.17 -5.39
N LYS A 137 22.07 5.98 -5.20
CA LYS A 137 22.68 4.91 -4.37
C LYS A 137 22.76 3.53 -5.03
N ARG A 138 22.81 3.49 -6.38
CA ARG A 138 22.93 2.25 -7.18
C ARG A 138 24.19 1.40 -6.88
N ASP A 139 25.17 1.95 -6.18
CA ASP A 139 26.47 1.28 -5.94
C ASP A 139 26.51 0.32 -4.73
N TYR A 140 25.48 0.28 -3.89
CA TYR A 140 25.51 -0.54 -2.65
C TYR A 140 24.76 -1.87 -2.70
N PHE A 141 23.87 -2.08 -3.68
CA PHE A 141 23.09 -3.32 -3.76
C PHE A 141 23.83 -4.39 -4.57
N ARG A 142 24.31 -5.43 -3.87
CA ARG A 142 24.91 -6.62 -4.49
C ARG A 142 23.89 -7.27 -5.44
N PRO A 143 24.25 -7.56 -6.70
CA PRO A 143 23.30 -7.92 -7.76
C PRO A 143 22.56 -9.27 -7.61
N ASN A 144 22.82 -10.08 -6.57
CA ASN A 144 22.41 -11.49 -6.54
C ASN A 144 21.57 -11.96 -5.33
N GLN A 145 21.11 -11.10 -4.42
CA GLN A 145 20.49 -11.61 -3.18
C GLN A 145 19.26 -10.85 -2.63
N SER A 146 18.84 -9.73 -3.21
CA SER A 146 17.63 -9.05 -2.75
C SER A 146 16.40 -9.59 -3.49
N PRO A 147 15.35 -10.06 -2.79
CA PRO A 147 14.14 -10.52 -3.45
C PRO A 147 13.49 -9.38 -4.25
N SER A 148 12.92 -9.70 -5.41
CA SER A 148 12.27 -8.71 -6.29
C SER A 148 11.20 -7.91 -5.53
N TRP A 149 11.08 -6.61 -5.78
CA TRP A 149 10.04 -5.75 -5.20
C TRP A 149 8.62 -6.30 -5.42
N MET A 150 8.38 -6.96 -6.55
CA MET A 150 7.11 -7.67 -6.81
C MET A 150 6.90 -8.85 -5.89
N TYR A 151 7.97 -9.61 -5.59
CA TYR A 151 7.93 -10.71 -4.65
C TYR A 151 7.62 -10.22 -3.23
N MET A 152 8.26 -9.12 -2.82
CA MET A 152 7.97 -8.49 -1.53
C MET A 152 6.54 -7.96 -1.45
N SER A 153 6.05 -7.31 -2.51
CA SER A 153 4.66 -6.84 -2.58
C SER A 153 3.66 -7.99 -2.50
N ARG A 154 3.98 -9.14 -3.11
CA ARG A 154 3.19 -10.36 -2.98
C ARG A 154 3.18 -10.90 -1.55
N LEU A 155 4.34 -10.97 -0.89
CA LEU A 155 4.41 -11.41 0.50
C LEU A 155 3.61 -10.48 1.42
N SER A 156 3.76 -9.17 1.26
CA SER A 156 2.99 -8.16 2.01
C SER A 156 1.48 -8.37 1.88
N ALA A 157 0.96 -8.53 0.66
CA ALA A 157 -0.46 -8.81 0.41
C ALA A 157 -0.95 -10.12 1.02
N MET A 158 -0.14 -11.18 0.93
CA MET A 158 -0.46 -12.47 1.54
C MET A 158 -0.50 -12.39 3.08
N LYS A 159 0.45 -11.65 3.69
CA LYS A 159 0.51 -11.43 5.14
C LYS A 159 -0.71 -10.63 5.61
N GLU A 160 -1.02 -9.52 4.93
CA GLU A 160 -2.18 -8.68 5.26
C GLU A 160 -3.49 -9.46 5.19
N PHE A 161 -3.73 -10.20 4.10
CA PHE A 161 -4.96 -10.99 3.97
C PHE A 161 -5.08 -12.09 5.03
N ALA A 162 -3.96 -12.75 5.38
CA ALA A 162 -3.95 -13.77 6.41
C ALA A 162 -4.32 -13.20 7.79
N PHE A 163 -3.75 -12.05 8.17
CA PHE A 163 -4.11 -11.38 9.42
C PHE A 163 -5.54 -10.87 9.40
N MET A 164 -5.98 -10.21 8.32
CA MET A 164 -7.35 -9.71 8.17
C MET A 164 -8.37 -10.83 8.36
N LYS A 165 -8.13 -12.00 7.74
CA LYS A 165 -8.99 -13.18 7.89
C LYS A 165 -9.06 -13.66 9.33
N VAL A 166 -7.91 -13.82 9.96
CA VAL A 166 -7.85 -14.29 11.35
C VAL A 166 -8.50 -13.28 12.31
N LEU A 167 -8.27 -11.99 12.13
CA LEU A 167 -8.87 -10.94 12.95
C LEU A 167 -10.40 -10.87 12.77
N HIS A 168 -10.87 -10.93 11.52
CA HIS A 168 -12.30 -10.94 11.21
C HIS A 168 -13.01 -12.15 11.85
N GLU A 169 -12.44 -13.35 11.74
CA GLU A 169 -12.98 -14.57 12.35
C GLU A 169 -13.07 -14.50 13.89
N HIS A 170 -12.24 -13.68 14.54
CA HIS A 170 -12.25 -13.50 16.01
C HIS A 170 -12.99 -12.22 16.43
N GLY A 171 -13.77 -11.60 15.53
CA GLY A 171 -14.66 -10.48 15.83
C GLY A 171 -13.92 -9.19 16.17
N PHE A 172 -12.74 -8.96 15.58
CA PHE A 172 -12.12 -7.64 15.57
C PHE A 172 -12.80 -6.76 14.52
N PRO A 173 -12.88 -5.43 14.75
CA PRO A 173 -13.45 -4.52 13.77
C PRO A 173 -12.45 -4.28 12.64
N VAL A 174 -12.46 -5.16 11.65
CA VAL A 174 -11.63 -5.10 10.45
C VAL A 174 -12.51 -5.32 9.21
N PRO A 175 -12.09 -4.89 8.01
CA PRO A 175 -12.83 -5.18 6.79
C PRO A 175 -12.99 -6.68 6.56
N THR A 176 -14.14 -7.09 6.01
CA THR A 176 -14.34 -8.47 5.57
C THR A 176 -13.36 -8.82 4.45
N PRO A 177 -12.49 -9.83 4.59
CA PRO A 177 -11.56 -10.25 3.53
C PRO A 177 -12.29 -11.09 2.48
N ILE A 178 -12.16 -10.73 1.20
CA ILE A 178 -12.90 -11.35 0.08
C ILE A 178 -12.01 -12.27 -0.75
N ASP A 179 -10.92 -11.76 -1.33
CA ASP A 179 -9.98 -12.55 -2.14
C ASP A 179 -8.56 -11.98 -2.07
N GLN A 180 -7.59 -12.82 -2.41
CA GLN A 180 -6.17 -12.48 -2.46
C GLN A 180 -5.55 -13.10 -3.70
N ASN A 181 -4.79 -12.30 -4.45
CA ASN A 181 -3.97 -12.83 -5.53
C ASN A 181 -2.74 -11.97 -5.78
N ARG A 182 -1.56 -12.59 -5.84
CA ARG A 182 -0.28 -11.91 -6.02
C ARG A 182 -0.09 -10.81 -4.97
N HIS A 183 0.05 -9.56 -5.38
CA HIS A 183 0.19 -8.35 -4.55
C HIS A 183 -1.16 -7.62 -4.36
N CYS A 184 -2.27 -8.27 -4.69
CA CYS A 184 -3.61 -7.68 -4.58
C CYS A 184 -4.39 -8.31 -3.42
N VAL A 185 -5.10 -7.47 -2.69
CA VAL A 185 -6.08 -7.84 -1.65
C VAL A 185 -7.43 -7.23 -2.02
N VAL A 186 -8.49 -8.03 -1.99
CA VAL A 186 -9.87 -7.59 -2.15
C VAL A 186 -10.56 -7.69 -0.79
N MET A 187 -11.17 -6.60 -0.35
CA MET A 187 -11.81 -6.50 0.97
C MET A 187 -13.05 -5.61 0.93
N GLU A 188 -13.87 -5.66 1.98
CA GLU A 188 -15.05 -4.83 2.17
C GLU A 188 -14.75 -3.33 2.02
N LEU A 189 -15.63 -2.60 1.33
CA LEU A 189 -15.63 -1.14 1.35
C LEU A 189 -16.30 -0.67 2.64
N ILE A 190 -15.52 -0.03 3.50
CA ILE A 190 -16.00 0.51 4.78
C ILE A 190 -16.45 1.95 4.56
N ASP A 191 -17.72 2.22 4.86
CA ASP A 191 -18.25 3.58 4.96
C ASP A 191 -17.78 4.23 6.27
N ALA A 192 -16.58 4.81 6.21
CA ALA A 192 -15.85 5.43 7.31
C ALA A 192 -14.76 6.37 6.78
N PHE A 193 -14.31 7.28 7.65
CA PHE A 193 -13.23 8.21 7.33
C PHE A 193 -11.97 7.87 8.13
N PRO A 194 -10.76 8.04 7.57
CA PRO A 194 -9.52 7.96 8.33
C PRO A 194 -9.53 8.91 9.52
N LEU A 195 -9.07 8.45 10.68
CA LEU A 195 -9.07 9.22 11.92
C LEU A 195 -8.32 10.56 11.77
N ARG A 196 -7.26 10.61 10.93
CA ARG A 196 -6.56 11.86 10.58
C ARG A 196 -7.51 12.97 10.10
N GLN A 197 -8.51 12.63 9.30
CA GLN A 197 -9.42 13.59 8.66
C GLN A 197 -10.50 14.11 9.61
N ILE A 198 -10.61 13.55 10.81
CA ILE A 198 -11.70 13.89 11.73
C ILE A 198 -11.28 15.06 12.62
N ASP A 199 -11.94 16.21 12.41
CA ASP A 199 -11.66 17.43 13.16
C ASP A 199 -12.24 17.44 14.56
N HIS A 200 -13.47 16.93 14.67
CA HIS A 200 -14.24 16.99 15.90
C HIS A 200 -14.88 15.65 16.18
N ILE A 201 -14.73 15.20 17.42
CA ILE A 201 -15.36 13.99 17.96
C ILE A 201 -16.13 14.40 19.21
N ALA A 202 -17.40 14.02 19.30
CA ALA A 202 -18.25 14.39 20.43
C ALA A 202 -17.72 13.83 21.76
N GLU A 203 -17.23 12.59 21.76
CA GLU A 203 -16.71 11.90 22.95
C GLU A 203 -15.29 11.33 22.70
N PRO A 204 -14.23 12.17 22.70
CA PRO A 204 -12.86 11.70 22.45
C PRO A 204 -12.40 10.64 23.46
N GLY A 205 -12.83 10.76 24.72
CA GLY A 205 -12.47 9.79 25.76
C GLY A 205 -13.02 8.40 25.49
N ARG A 206 -14.23 8.29 24.92
CA ARG A 206 -14.82 7.00 24.57
C ARG A 206 -14.02 6.32 23.46
N LEU A 207 -13.77 7.04 22.36
CA LEU A 207 -12.99 6.49 21.25
C LEU A 207 -11.56 6.13 21.71
N TYR A 208 -10.92 6.97 22.52
CA TYR A 208 -9.61 6.68 23.09
C TYR A 208 -9.61 5.37 23.88
N SER A 209 -10.59 5.17 24.76
CA SER A 209 -10.75 3.92 25.51
C SER A 209 -10.96 2.73 24.59
N GLU A 210 -11.84 2.84 23.59
CA GLU A 210 -12.07 1.77 22.60
C GLU A 210 -10.79 1.40 21.83
N LEU A 211 -9.97 2.38 21.42
CA LEU A 211 -8.69 2.14 20.74
C LEU A 211 -7.66 1.48 21.67
N MET A 212 -7.56 1.92 22.92
CA MET A 212 -6.66 1.31 23.90
C MET A 212 -7.07 -0.13 24.21
N ASP A 213 -8.37 -0.40 24.32
CA ASP A 213 -8.92 -1.74 24.49
C ASP A 213 -8.62 -2.63 23.27
N LEU A 214 -8.65 -2.08 22.05
CA LEU A 214 -8.24 -2.82 20.84
C LEU A 214 -6.76 -3.20 20.87
N ILE A 215 -5.86 -2.30 21.25
CA ILE A 215 -4.43 -2.58 21.40
C ILE A 215 -4.21 -3.70 22.43
N VAL A 216 -4.89 -3.63 23.58
CA VAL A 216 -4.81 -4.67 24.62
C VAL A 216 -5.39 -5.99 24.11
N ARG A 217 -6.53 -5.95 23.40
CA ARG A 217 -7.19 -7.15 22.86
C ARG A 217 -6.31 -7.86 21.83
N LEU A 218 -5.63 -7.10 20.95
CA LEU A 218 -4.64 -7.65 20.02
C LEU A 218 -3.52 -8.36 20.79
N ALA A 219 -2.95 -7.70 21.81
CA ALA A 219 -1.86 -8.28 22.61
C ALA A 219 -2.28 -9.57 23.35
N LYS A 220 -3.50 -9.60 23.91
CA LYS A 220 -4.08 -10.81 24.51
C LYS A 220 -4.24 -11.97 23.51
N HIS A 221 -4.41 -11.63 22.23
CA HIS A 221 -4.49 -12.59 21.12
C HIS A 221 -3.12 -12.87 20.48
N GLY A 222 -2.02 -12.48 21.14
CA GLY A 222 -0.67 -12.75 20.71
C GLY A 222 -0.14 -11.82 19.62
N LEU A 223 -0.87 -10.75 19.29
CA LEU A 223 -0.56 -9.84 18.18
C LEU A 223 -0.28 -8.42 18.64
N ILE A 224 0.60 -7.74 17.91
CA ILE A 224 0.82 -6.30 18.01
C ILE A 224 0.67 -5.75 16.59
N HIS A 225 -0.05 -4.63 16.44
CA HIS A 225 -0.29 -4.04 15.13
C HIS A 225 1.03 -3.58 14.51
N GLY A 226 1.85 -2.92 15.33
CA GLY A 226 3.16 -2.40 14.94
C GLY A 226 3.08 -1.08 14.18
N ASP A 227 1.92 -0.69 13.66
CA ASP A 227 1.74 0.59 12.96
C ASP A 227 0.36 1.18 13.30
N PHE A 228 0.04 1.25 14.59
CA PHE A 228 -1.27 1.70 15.08
C PHE A 228 -1.30 3.24 15.18
N ASN A 229 -1.72 3.90 14.11
CA ASN A 229 -1.69 5.36 13.98
C ASN A 229 -3.03 5.92 13.40
N GLU A 230 -3.14 7.23 13.26
CA GLU A 230 -4.35 7.91 12.77
C GLU A 230 -4.71 7.66 11.30
N PHE A 231 -3.83 7.01 10.53
CA PHE A 231 -4.03 6.66 9.12
C PHE A 231 -4.62 5.26 8.97
N ASN A 232 -4.25 4.35 9.87
CA ASN A 232 -4.65 2.95 9.86
C ASN A 232 -5.92 2.66 10.68
N ILE A 233 -6.59 3.73 11.14
CA ILE A 233 -7.86 3.68 11.86
C ILE A 233 -8.89 4.44 11.05
N LEU A 234 -9.93 3.73 10.61
CA LEU A 234 -11.14 4.33 10.05
C LEU A 234 -12.18 4.48 11.16
N VAL A 235 -12.95 5.55 11.16
CA VAL A 235 -14.04 5.78 12.11
C VAL A 235 -15.34 5.94 11.35
N ARG A 236 -16.32 5.11 11.69
CA ARG A 236 -17.68 5.20 11.15
C ARG A 236 -18.42 6.41 11.74
N GLU A 237 -19.51 6.84 11.11
CA GLU A 237 -20.33 7.95 11.60
C GLU A 237 -20.83 7.75 13.05
N ASN A 238 -21.08 6.50 13.45
CA ASN A 238 -21.50 6.16 14.81
C ASN A 238 -20.35 6.23 15.86
N GLY A 239 -19.13 6.59 15.45
CA GLY A 239 -17.93 6.68 16.27
C GLY A 239 -17.15 5.38 16.44
N SER A 240 -17.59 4.25 15.88
CA SER A 240 -16.88 2.97 16.05
C SER A 240 -15.62 2.90 15.18
N PRO A 241 -14.46 2.50 15.74
CA PRO A 241 -13.22 2.35 14.98
C PRO A 241 -13.17 1.02 14.19
N VAL A 242 -12.53 1.05 13.02
CA VAL A 242 -12.19 -0.09 12.17
C VAL A 242 -10.70 -0.03 11.85
N LEU A 243 -9.99 -1.12 12.11
CA LEU A 243 -8.55 -1.22 11.85
C LEU A 243 -8.30 -1.65 10.40
N ILE A 244 -7.27 -1.09 9.79
CA ILE A 244 -6.79 -1.47 8.45
C ILE A 244 -5.26 -1.58 8.45
N ASP A 245 -4.72 -2.14 7.38
CA ASP A 245 -3.28 -2.24 7.11
C ASP A 245 -2.49 -3.15 8.09
N PHE A 246 -2.51 -4.45 7.82
CA PHE A 246 -1.90 -5.49 8.67
C PHE A 246 -0.51 -6.04 8.26
N PRO A 247 0.24 -5.52 7.26
CA PRO A 247 1.48 -6.14 6.85
C PRO A 247 2.61 -5.99 7.90
N GLN A 248 2.52 -5.01 8.81
CA GLN A 248 3.51 -4.77 9.88
C GLN A 248 3.22 -5.50 11.18
N MET A 249 2.15 -6.31 11.25
CA MET A 249 1.81 -7.03 12.46
C MET A 249 2.92 -7.98 12.89
N VAL A 250 3.19 -8.00 14.21
CA VAL A 250 4.20 -8.83 14.85
C VAL A 250 3.61 -9.63 16.01
N SER A 251 4.26 -10.76 16.33
CA SER A 251 3.91 -11.56 17.50
C SER A 251 4.35 -10.87 18.79
N THR A 252 3.57 -11.04 19.86
CA THR A 252 3.97 -10.68 21.24
C THR A 252 5.21 -11.41 21.74
N SER A 253 5.60 -12.52 21.08
CA SER A 253 6.82 -13.27 21.37
C SER A 253 8.06 -12.70 20.67
N HIS A 254 7.91 -11.62 19.90
CA HIS A 254 9.01 -10.96 19.20
C HIS A 254 9.96 -10.27 20.22
N LEU A 255 11.27 -10.25 19.93
CA LEU A 255 12.29 -9.68 20.82
C LEU A 255 12.00 -8.21 21.21
N ASN A 256 11.47 -7.45 20.25
CA ASN A 256 11.12 -6.03 20.42
C ASN A 256 9.61 -5.81 20.61
N ALA A 257 8.85 -6.82 21.04
CA ALA A 257 7.39 -6.70 21.21
C ALA A 257 7.00 -5.52 22.12
N GLU A 258 7.71 -5.34 23.23
CA GLU A 258 7.46 -4.22 24.16
C GLU A 258 7.63 -2.85 23.47
N PHE A 259 8.64 -2.71 22.63
CA PHE A 259 8.87 -1.48 21.87
C PHE A 259 7.71 -1.18 20.92
N TYR A 260 7.28 -2.17 20.11
CA TYR A 260 6.18 -1.99 19.16
C TYR A 260 4.85 -1.70 19.86
N PHE A 261 4.57 -2.38 20.98
CA PHE A 261 3.37 -2.12 21.77
C PHE A 261 3.34 -0.70 22.33
N ASN A 262 4.45 -0.25 22.93
CA ASN A 262 4.53 1.11 23.47
C ASN A 262 4.47 2.17 22.36
N ARG A 263 5.05 1.89 21.17
CA ARG A 263 4.92 2.73 19.97
C ARG A 263 3.46 2.91 19.59
N ASP A 264 2.71 1.82 19.44
CA ASP A 264 1.27 1.85 19.10
C ASP A 264 0.46 2.68 20.12
N VAL A 265 0.74 2.51 21.41
CA VAL A 265 0.09 3.29 22.49
C VAL A 265 0.44 4.78 22.42
N ASP A 266 1.72 5.10 22.23
CA ASP A 266 2.20 6.48 22.23
C ASP A 266 1.77 7.25 20.98
N CYS A 267 1.64 6.59 19.83
CA CYS A 267 1.06 7.17 18.62
C CYS A 267 -0.35 7.73 18.88
N ILE A 268 -1.23 6.92 19.47
CA ILE A 268 -2.60 7.35 19.80
C ILE A 268 -2.62 8.43 20.86
N ARG A 269 -1.81 8.31 21.92
CA ARG A 269 -1.73 9.34 22.97
C ARG A 269 -1.31 10.70 22.40
N THR A 270 -0.28 10.69 21.55
CA THR A 270 0.25 11.89 20.93
C THR A 270 -0.78 12.51 19.98
N PHE A 271 -1.44 11.69 19.16
CA PHE A 271 -2.49 12.14 18.26
C PHE A 271 -3.66 12.78 19.02
N PHE A 272 -4.21 12.12 20.03
CA PHE A 272 -5.36 12.65 20.80
C PHE A 272 -5.02 13.93 21.55
N LYS A 273 -3.80 14.04 22.09
CA LYS A 273 -3.32 15.27 22.74
C LYS A 273 -3.22 16.41 21.74
N ARG A 274 -2.65 16.17 20.56
CA ARG A 274 -2.46 17.18 19.51
C ARG A 274 -3.78 17.60 18.86
N ARG A 275 -4.64 16.63 18.53
CA ARG A 275 -5.84 16.82 17.71
C ARG A 275 -7.06 17.26 18.50
N PHE A 276 -7.27 16.66 19.67
CA PHE A 276 -8.50 16.84 20.46
C PHE A 276 -8.26 17.48 21.83
N ALA A 277 -7.01 17.88 22.14
CA ALA A 277 -6.59 18.34 23.45
C ALA A 277 -6.99 17.37 24.59
N TYR A 278 -7.06 16.07 24.28
CA TYR A 278 -7.45 15.02 25.20
C TYR A 278 -6.22 14.28 25.71
N GLU A 279 -6.05 14.23 27.04
CA GLU A 279 -4.96 13.51 27.70
C GLU A 279 -5.54 12.58 28.76
N SER A 280 -5.28 11.28 28.62
CA SER A 280 -5.64 10.28 29.62
C SER A 280 -4.45 9.97 30.52
N VAL A 281 -4.70 9.85 31.82
CA VAL A 281 -3.74 9.33 32.80
C VAL A 281 -3.63 7.80 32.69
N LEU A 282 -4.71 7.14 32.25
CA LEU A 282 -4.77 5.69 32.10
C LEU A 282 -4.38 5.30 30.67
N TYR A 283 -3.33 4.49 30.56
CA TYR A 283 -2.90 3.87 29.32
C TYR A 283 -2.32 2.48 29.61
N PRO A 284 -2.50 1.51 28.70
CA PRO A 284 -1.98 0.17 28.91
C PRO A 284 -0.46 0.17 28.82
N LYS A 285 0.18 -0.68 29.63
CA LYS A 285 1.61 -0.96 29.55
C LYS A 285 1.79 -2.42 29.16
N PHE A 286 2.82 -2.68 28.36
CA PHE A 286 3.11 -4.04 27.95
C PHE A 286 3.45 -4.91 29.17
N ALA A 287 2.73 -6.02 29.33
CA ALA A 287 3.01 -7.00 30.37
C ALA A 287 2.93 -8.40 29.76
N LEU A 288 4.07 -9.07 29.64
CA LEU A 288 4.19 -10.42 29.08
C LEU A 288 3.42 -11.50 29.87
N ASN A 289 3.09 -11.21 31.14
CA ASN A 289 2.47 -12.15 32.07
C ASN A 289 0.92 -12.08 32.09
N GLY A 290 0.31 -11.40 31.12
CA GLY A 290 -1.15 -11.42 30.98
C GLY A 290 -1.63 -12.81 30.54
N ASP A 291 -2.80 -13.24 31.01
CA ASP A 291 -3.46 -14.45 30.55
C ASP A 291 -3.66 -14.37 29.02
N LYS A 292 -2.82 -15.09 28.27
CA LYS A 292 -2.96 -15.21 26.82
C LYS A 292 -4.24 -16.00 26.55
N GLU A 293 -5.20 -15.37 25.90
CA GLU A 293 -6.49 -16.01 25.58
C GLU A 293 -6.34 -16.91 24.34
N PHE A 294 -5.53 -16.49 23.35
CA PHE A 294 -5.35 -17.24 22.10
C PHE A 294 -4.07 -16.79 21.34
N ASP A 295 -3.35 -17.69 20.69
CA ASP A 295 -2.17 -17.35 19.86
C ASP A 295 -2.57 -17.23 18.37
N LEU A 296 -3.04 -16.04 17.95
CA LEU A 296 -3.44 -15.79 16.56
C LEU A 296 -2.24 -15.67 15.61
N ASP A 297 -1.08 -15.31 16.14
CA ASP A 297 0.19 -15.28 15.40
C ASP A 297 0.55 -16.65 14.82
N VAL A 298 0.29 -17.73 15.56
CA VAL A 298 0.51 -19.11 15.09
C VAL A 298 -0.48 -19.46 13.96
N LYS A 299 -1.75 -19.07 14.08
CA LYS A 299 -2.76 -19.29 13.02
C LYS A 299 -2.43 -18.53 11.74
N ALA A 300 -2.03 -17.27 11.87
CA ALA A 300 -1.60 -16.46 10.74
C ALA A 300 -0.36 -17.06 10.05
N ALA A 301 0.63 -17.52 10.82
CA ALA A 301 1.81 -18.21 10.29
C ALA A 301 1.48 -19.53 9.56
N ALA A 302 0.42 -20.24 9.99
CA ALA A 302 -0.03 -21.48 9.36
C ALA A 302 -0.64 -21.31 7.95
N SER A 303 -0.88 -20.07 7.49
CA SER A 303 -1.44 -19.75 6.17
C SER A 303 -0.54 -20.06 4.95
N GLY A 304 0.65 -20.65 5.17
CA GLY A 304 1.61 -20.97 4.10
C GLY A 304 2.80 -20.02 4.01
N PHE A 305 3.03 -19.21 5.04
CA PHE A 305 4.16 -18.29 5.14
C PHE A 305 5.40 -19.00 5.68
N SER A 306 6.48 -19.09 4.90
CA SER A 306 7.73 -19.67 5.42
C SER A 306 8.40 -18.71 6.41
N ARG A 307 9.11 -19.23 7.43
CA ARG A 307 9.90 -18.40 8.36
C ARG A 307 10.94 -17.53 7.63
N LYS A 308 11.45 -18.02 6.50
CA LYS A 308 12.41 -17.28 5.67
C LYS A 308 11.74 -16.09 4.96
N ASP A 309 10.53 -16.30 4.43
CA ASP A 309 9.77 -15.24 3.77
C ASP A 309 9.33 -14.16 4.77
N GLN A 310 8.94 -14.57 5.98
CA GLN A 310 8.65 -13.66 7.08
C GLN A 310 9.87 -12.79 7.43
N ALA A 311 11.04 -13.41 7.66
CA ALA A 311 12.26 -12.67 8.00
C ALA A 311 12.71 -11.73 6.88
N ASN A 312 12.55 -12.13 5.62
CA ASN A 312 12.86 -11.30 4.46
C ASN A 312 11.94 -10.09 4.37
N LEU A 313 10.63 -10.29 4.58
CA LEU A 313 9.64 -9.22 4.57
C LEU A 313 9.87 -8.25 5.74
N ASP A 314 10.03 -8.77 6.96
CA ASP A 314 10.21 -7.93 8.16
C ASP A 314 11.50 -7.11 8.09
N LYS A 315 12.59 -7.69 7.56
CA LYS A 315 13.84 -6.95 7.31
C LYS A 315 13.61 -5.80 6.33
N PHE A 316 12.91 -6.08 5.25
CA PHE A 316 12.65 -5.13 4.19
C PHE A 316 11.73 -3.99 4.65
N MET A 317 10.68 -4.31 5.41
CA MET A 317 9.77 -3.29 5.95
C MET A 317 10.49 -2.34 6.91
N ARG A 318 11.35 -2.86 7.80
CA ARG A 318 12.19 -2.02 8.66
C ARG A 318 13.12 -1.11 7.87
N GLU A 319 13.69 -1.59 6.77
CA GLU A 319 14.55 -0.78 5.90
C GLU A 319 13.78 0.34 5.20
N GLN A 320 12.48 0.15 4.91
CA GLN A 320 11.63 1.23 4.40
C GLN A 320 11.20 2.22 5.49
N GLU A 321 10.82 1.75 6.69
CA GLU A 321 10.49 2.64 7.83
C GLU A 321 11.65 3.61 8.14
N LEU A 322 12.87 3.09 8.17
CA LEU A 322 14.08 3.91 8.39
C LEU A 322 14.35 4.91 7.25
N GLN A 323 13.88 4.63 6.03
CA GLN A 323 14.01 5.54 4.89
C GLN A 323 12.92 6.62 4.90
N SER A 324 11.74 6.33 5.47
CA SER A 324 10.66 7.31 5.59
C SER A 324 10.87 8.30 6.73
N ASP A 325 11.56 7.93 7.81
CA ASP A 325 11.86 8.83 8.94
C ASP A 325 12.84 9.97 8.57
N ASP A 326 13.60 9.83 7.48
CA ASP A 326 14.46 10.88 6.92
C ASP A 326 13.69 11.89 6.02
N GLU A 327 12.40 11.65 5.76
CA GLU A 327 11.52 12.54 4.96
C GLU A 327 10.56 13.31 5.89
N ASP A 328 10.56 14.64 5.78
CA ASP A 328 9.70 15.55 6.56
C ASP A 328 8.21 15.17 6.40
N PRO A 329 7.38 15.07 7.47
CA PRO A 329 5.98 14.62 7.39
C PRO A 329 5.04 15.54 6.59
N SER A 330 5.57 16.63 6.02
CA SER A 330 4.84 17.66 5.30
C SER A 330 4.37 17.24 3.90
N ASP A 331 4.91 16.14 3.34
CA ASP A 331 4.63 15.69 1.96
C ASP A 331 3.54 14.60 1.84
N GLU A 332 2.77 14.33 2.90
CA GLU A 332 1.63 13.42 2.82
C GLU A 332 0.39 14.08 2.20
N GLU A 333 0.48 14.44 0.91
CA GLU A 333 -0.69 14.68 0.07
C GLU A 333 -1.23 13.34 -0.45
N ILE A 334 -2.21 12.79 0.26
CA ILE A 334 -3.18 11.90 -0.37
C ILE A 334 -4.10 12.79 -1.21
N VAL A 335 -3.79 12.92 -2.50
CA VAL A 335 -4.65 13.64 -3.44
C VAL A 335 -5.91 12.80 -3.68
N TYR A 336 -7.00 13.17 -3.05
CA TYR A 336 -8.34 12.73 -3.44
C TYR A 336 -8.75 13.54 -4.67
N SER A 337 -9.07 12.85 -5.77
CA SER A 337 -9.68 13.52 -6.91
C SER A 337 -11.15 13.78 -6.58
N ASP A 338 -11.46 15.00 -6.14
CA ASP A 338 -12.83 15.50 -6.17
C ASP A 338 -13.23 15.67 -7.64
N SER A 339 -14.18 14.87 -8.10
CA SER A 339 -14.78 15.02 -9.41
C SER A 339 -16.18 15.61 -9.24
N GLU A 340 -16.26 16.93 -9.15
CA GLU A 340 -17.49 17.64 -9.49
C GLU A 340 -17.55 17.79 -11.03
N ASN A 341 -18.43 17.01 -11.64
CA ASN A 341 -19.12 17.33 -12.89
C ASN A 341 -20.16 18.44 -12.54
N ASP A 342 -20.55 19.41 -13.34
CA ASP A 342 -20.47 19.67 -14.77
C ASP A 342 -21.07 21.09 -14.97
N SER A 343 -20.55 21.91 -15.88
CA SER A 343 -21.39 22.66 -16.83
C SER A 343 -20.54 23.59 -17.69
N ASP A 344 -20.47 23.21 -18.97
CA ASP A 344 -20.17 24.09 -20.09
C ASP A 344 -20.98 25.41 -20.03
N GLN A 345 -20.28 26.53 -20.19
CA GLN A 345 -20.79 27.65 -20.98
C GLN A 345 -19.62 28.47 -21.53
N ASN A 346 -19.59 28.52 -22.86
CA ASN A 346 -18.74 29.37 -23.68
C ASN A 346 -18.96 30.85 -23.33
N ASP A 347 -17.89 31.64 -23.33
CA ASP A 347 -17.75 32.75 -24.27
C ASP A 347 -16.32 33.30 -24.27
N ASP A 348 -15.73 33.18 -25.46
CA ASP A 348 -14.76 34.01 -26.15
C ASP A 348 -14.03 35.19 -25.47
N GLN A 349 -12.73 35.22 -25.82
CA GLN A 349 -11.91 36.37 -26.24
C GLN A 349 -10.71 36.80 -25.36
N ASP A 350 -9.57 36.64 -26.02
CA ASP A 350 -8.44 37.57 -26.16
C ASP A 350 -7.13 37.29 -25.40
N GLU A 351 -6.14 36.99 -26.25
CA GLU A 351 -4.72 36.94 -25.99
C GLU A 351 -4.18 38.29 -25.50
N ALA A 352 -3.35 38.27 -24.47
CA ALA A 352 -2.21 39.17 -24.38
C ALA A 352 -1.12 38.56 -23.48
N ASN A 353 0.06 38.41 -24.07
CA ASN A 353 1.33 38.19 -23.38
C ASN A 353 1.56 39.26 -22.31
N GLU A 354 2.13 38.90 -21.16
CA GLU A 354 3.18 39.72 -20.53
C GLU A 354 3.98 38.96 -19.47
N SER A 355 5.26 39.29 -19.43
CA SER A 355 6.39 38.69 -18.75
C SER A 355 6.55 39.08 -17.28
N ASP A 356 7.25 38.21 -16.53
CA ASP A 356 7.96 38.38 -15.25
C ASP A 356 7.92 39.75 -14.53
N SER A 357 7.63 39.70 -13.23
CA SER A 357 8.26 40.59 -12.24
C SER A 357 8.26 39.96 -10.84
N ASP A 358 9.42 39.43 -10.45
CA ASP A 358 9.83 39.21 -9.07
C ASP A 358 9.93 40.57 -8.35
N GLY A 359 9.10 40.82 -7.33
CA GLY A 359 9.26 42.02 -6.50
C GLY A 359 8.35 42.09 -5.27
N ASP A 360 8.96 42.47 -4.13
CA ASP A 360 8.37 42.96 -2.87
C ASP A 360 8.09 41.98 -1.71
N TYR A 361 9.16 41.36 -1.22
CA TYR A 361 9.27 40.91 0.18
C TYR A 361 10.56 41.47 0.82
N ILE A 362 10.47 41.96 2.06
CA ILE A 362 11.64 42.28 2.89
C ILE A 362 11.93 41.07 3.79
N ILE A 363 13.21 40.71 3.91
CA ILE A 363 13.70 39.69 4.84
C ILE A 363 14.32 40.40 6.03
N GLU A 364 13.74 40.21 7.22
CA GLU A 364 14.30 40.70 8.49
C GLU A 364 14.64 39.53 9.42
N GLN A 365 15.66 39.73 10.27
CA GLN A 365 16.01 38.77 11.33
C GLN A 365 15.43 39.23 12.67
N ASP A 366 14.71 38.34 13.34
CA ASP A 366 14.26 38.60 14.71
C ASP A 366 15.43 38.50 15.71
N ARG A 367 15.18 38.89 16.97
CA ARG A 367 16.19 38.87 18.04
C ARG A 367 16.63 37.46 18.46
N LEU A 368 16.05 36.42 17.86
CA LEU A 368 16.40 35.02 18.06
C LEU A 368 17.11 34.42 16.82
N GLY A 369 17.34 35.23 15.77
CA GLY A 369 18.09 34.84 14.58
C GLY A 369 17.26 34.21 13.47
N ASN A 370 15.92 34.24 13.56
CA ASN A 370 15.06 33.68 12.52
C ASN A 370 14.77 34.70 11.42
N SER A 371 14.87 34.27 10.17
CA SER A 371 14.57 35.11 8.99
C SER A 371 13.08 35.08 8.67
N ILE A 372 12.42 36.24 8.77
CA ILE A 372 10.99 36.41 8.51
C ILE A 372 10.82 37.19 7.20
N ARG A 373 10.00 36.65 6.27
CA ARG A 373 9.60 37.33 5.04
C ARG A 373 8.30 38.09 5.27
N ARG A 374 8.31 39.42 5.06
CA ARG A 374 7.11 40.25 5.15
C ARG A 374 6.91 41.05 3.87
N LYS A 375 5.66 41.08 3.38
CA LYS A 375 5.25 41.88 2.22
C LYS A 375 5.22 43.36 2.63
N ARG A 376 5.70 44.27 1.80
CA ARG A 376 5.63 45.72 2.08
C ARG A 376 4.17 46.15 2.10
N GLU A 377 3.71 46.69 3.23
CA GLU A 377 2.45 47.45 3.28
C GLU A 377 2.75 48.87 2.79
N VAL A 378 1.93 49.39 1.87
CA VAL A 378 2.00 50.79 1.37
C VAL A 378 1.31 51.72 2.35
#